data_AF-A0A7S2ELB9-F1
#
_entry.id   AF-A0A7S2ELB9-F1
#
_cell.length_a   1.000
_cell.length_b   1.000
_cell.length_c   1.000
_cell.angle_alpha   90.00
_cell.angle_beta   90.00
_cell.angle_gamma   90.00
#
_symmetry.space_group_name_H-M   'P 1'
#
loop_
_entity.id
_entity.type
_entity.pdbx_description
1 polymer ?
#
loop_
_entity_poly.entity_id
_entity_poly.type
_entity_poly.pdbx_seq_one_letter_code
_entity_poly.pdbx_strand_id
1 'polypeptide(L)'
;VLVVVVLRPGDGTRPFSLSSSGDSEASRSKAVMDLLVNKGISTHDKLTDTSTPQFKAAAWIADLDYAMRPIPPIDGDDNKIDKFVQRYILAVVYYCLGGEGWLDHLQFLSWRDECNWIKQTRTKDGQVVNLGVICSESVDPDESGRVEKILMPWNFNLTGNLPEEMGHLTYLRSVSMSYNNIRGTIPASLGKLKQLEELGLSNNILSGTVPHSFGGMDRLETLSLDDNALTGSILMALNSMIGLKYAYLENNMFSGNIGDLKLFGLSSLEQLDLSSNAFTGELTSVFFNHPTMEVLDLNNNDVRGRLPDTFGGDTDPAKLNYVALHNNKLTGTIPSGLAHLTDIVFLDFSHNQFTGKVPSSLGGMTKLECLFLGANDFAPSEFPSFIQNLTNLKELSLKNTSLTGSIPSWIGALGGMYLLDLDGNDLTGSIPPSLGNLTDLYIVMLNRNKLSGHVPESLIDLKALEVLLLDGNNLTGSLDFLCPSPSHPEPHSLKKISWLFADCGGEKIECSSMCCTECCLDGEGGCNDEKWLINNNLIWEHGYTRQMFEFEM
;
A
#
# COMPACT_ATOMS: atom_id res chain seq x y z
N VAL A 1 43.71 -11.95 -43.53
CA VAL A 1 44.11 -12.36 -42.16
C VAL A 1 43.30 -11.49 -41.21
N LEU A 2 42.51 -12.13 -40.34
CA LEU A 2 41.53 -11.51 -39.45
C LEU A 2 42.14 -10.41 -38.57
N VAL A 3 41.41 -9.30 -38.43
CA VAL A 3 41.53 -8.37 -37.32
C VAL A 3 40.83 -9.01 -36.12
N VAL A 4 41.58 -9.26 -35.06
CA VAL A 4 41.08 -9.59 -33.73
C VAL A 4 41.48 -8.44 -32.83
N VAL A 5 40.52 -7.60 -32.44
CA VAL A 5 40.66 -6.77 -31.25
C VAL A 5 39.54 -7.17 -30.31
N VAL A 6 39.90 -7.99 -29.33
CA VAL A 6 39.07 -8.41 -28.21
C VAL A 6 39.13 -7.30 -27.16
N LEU A 7 37.96 -6.76 -26.80
CA LEU A 7 37.73 -5.95 -25.60
C LEU A 7 38.11 -6.72 -24.34
N ARG A 8 38.63 -6.05 -23.29
CA ARG A 8 38.30 -6.39 -21.90
C ARG A 8 38.51 -5.23 -20.90
N PRO A 9 37.83 -5.29 -19.75
CA PRO A 9 37.49 -4.17 -18.85
C PRO A 9 38.45 -4.02 -17.67
N GLY A 10 38.39 -2.89 -16.97
CA GLY A 10 39.04 -2.71 -15.69
C GLY A 10 38.95 -1.28 -15.18
N ASP A 11 38.45 -1.15 -13.95
CA ASP A 11 38.51 0.04 -13.09
C ASP A 11 39.81 0.82 -13.24
N GLY A 12 39.65 2.14 -13.28
CA GLY A 12 40.74 3.08 -13.18
C GLY A 12 40.16 4.45 -12.90
N THR A 13 39.94 4.73 -11.62
CA THR A 13 39.78 6.09 -11.08
C THR A 13 40.92 6.95 -11.62
N ARG A 14 40.66 7.70 -12.70
CA ARG A 14 41.55 8.80 -13.11
C ARG A 14 41.33 9.94 -12.12
N PRO A 15 42.39 10.54 -11.57
CA PRO A 15 42.25 11.64 -10.64
C PRO A 15 41.58 12.82 -11.34
N PHE A 16 40.59 13.41 -10.67
CA PHE A 16 39.94 14.65 -11.08
C PHE A 16 40.96 15.78 -11.05
N SER A 17 41.35 16.28 -12.23
CA SER A 17 41.98 17.58 -12.36
C SER A 17 41.57 18.24 -13.67
N LEU A 18 40.75 19.28 -13.61
CA LEU A 18 40.78 20.33 -14.62
C LEU A 18 42.09 21.11 -14.40
N SER A 19 43.21 20.61 -14.93
CA SER A 19 44.46 21.38 -14.98
C SER A 19 45.13 21.31 -16.35
N SER A 20 44.92 22.40 -17.11
CA SER A 20 45.89 23.07 -17.98
C SER A 20 46.76 22.23 -18.93
N SER A 21 46.15 21.35 -19.73
CA SER A 21 46.81 20.88 -20.96
C SER A 21 45.81 20.78 -22.10
N GLY A 22 45.66 21.88 -22.85
CA GLY A 22 44.93 21.96 -24.12
C GLY A 22 43.84 23.03 -24.11
N ASP A 23 44.08 24.17 -24.77
CA ASP A 23 43.16 25.32 -24.86
C ASP A 23 41.73 24.98 -25.36
N SER A 24 41.50 23.79 -25.95
CA SER A 24 40.18 23.34 -26.40
C SER A 24 39.31 22.69 -25.31
N GLU A 25 39.90 21.99 -24.33
CA GLU A 25 39.15 21.25 -23.29
C GLU A 25 38.64 22.21 -22.20
N ALA A 26 39.48 23.16 -21.75
CA ALA A 26 39.07 24.22 -20.83
C ALA A 26 37.97 25.13 -21.40
N SER A 27 37.89 25.25 -22.74
CA SER A 27 36.86 26.02 -23.42
C SER A 27 35.49 25.33 -23.44
N ARG A 28 35.45 23.99 -23.51
CA ARG A 28 34.19 23.24 -23.61
C ARG A 28 33.48 23.15 -22.26
N SER A 29 34.20 22.77 -21.21
CA SER A 29 33.69 22.75 -19.83
C SER A 29 33.11 24.10 -19.41
N LYS A 30 33.79 25.20 -19.74
CA LYS A 30 33.28 26.56 -19.50
C LYS A 30 31.98 26.84 -20.27
N ALA A 31 31.90 26.46 -21.54
CA ALA A 31 30.70 26.67 -22.35
C ALA A 31 29.48 25.90 -21.83
N VAL A 32 29.67 24.67 -21.31
CA VAL A 32 28.61 23.91 -20.64
C VAL A 32 28.13 24.65 -19.39
N MET A 33 29.05 25.08 -18.52
CA MET A 33 28.70 25.81 -17.30
C MET A 33 27.96 27.11 -17.62
N ASP A 34 28.46 27.90 -18.57
CA ASP A 34 27.82 29.15 -18.99
C ASP A 34 26.39 28.89 -19.51
N LEU A 35 26.17 27.87 -20.32
CA LEU A 35 24.83 27.49 -20.79
C LEU A 35 23.89 27.14 -19.64
N LEU A 36 24.32 26.25 -18.72
CA LEU A 36 23.50 25.76 -17.62
C LEU A 36 23.12 26.87 -16.62
N VAL A 37 24.03 27.80 -16.34
CA VAL A 37 23.77 28.96 -15.48
C VAL A 37 22.82 29.95 -16.17
N ASN A 38 23.07 30.29 -17.44
CA ASN A 38 22.24 31.27 -18.16
C ASN A 38 20.80 30.78 -18.37
N LYS A 39 20.60 29.46 -18.58
CA LYS A 39 19.26 28.86 -18.68
C LYS A 39 18.62 28.55 -17.32
N GLY A 40 19.30 28.87 -16.21
CA GLY A 40 18.78 28.68 -14.85
C GLY A 40 18.57 27.21 -14.47
N ILE A 41 19.32 26.29 -15.10
CA ILE A 41 19.26 24.85 -14.83
C ILE A 41 20.06 24.50 -13.58
N SER A 42 21.21 25.15 -13.39
CA SER A 42 22.04 25.00 -12.19
C SER A 42 22.65 26.34 -11.78
N THR A 43 23.35 26.35 -10.65
CA THR A 43 23.97 27.57 -10.10
C THR A 43 25.48 27.53 -10.25
N HIS A 44 26.11 28.71 -10.28
CA HIS A 44 27.57 28.79 -10.36
C HIS A 44 28.26 28.05 -9.20
N ASP A 45 27.72 28.16 -7.99
CA ASP A 45 28.28 27.48 -6.81
C ASP A 45 28.19 25.96 -6.95
N LYS A 46 27.02 25.43 -7.35
CA LYS A 46 26.85 23.99 -7.62
C LYS A 46 27.79 23.50 -8.73
N LEU A 47 28.07 24.31 -9.75
CA LEU A 47 28.90 23.95 -10.90
C LEU A 47 30.40 24.18 -10.72
N THR A 48 30.84 24.78 -9.61
CA THR A 48 32.27 24.99 -9.32
C THR A 48 32.78 24.17 -8.14
N ASP A 49 31.89 23.68 -7.28
CA ASP A 49 32.24 22.73 -6.23
C ASP A 49 32.35 21.30 -6.81
N THR A 50 33.57 20.76 -6.84
CA THR A 50 33.88 19.45 -7.43
C THR A 50 33.23 18.26 -6.71
N SER A 51 32.74 18.46 -5.50
CA SER A 51 32.07 17.42 -4.71
C SER A 51 30.61 17.20 -5.12
N THR A 52 29.99 18.18 -5.78
CA THR A 52 28.56 18.14 -6.08
C THR A 52 28.24 17.19 -7.24
N PRO A 53 27.04 16.57 -7.23
CA PRO A 53 26.52 15.85 -8.40
C PRO A 53 26.44 16.72 -9.66
N GLN A 54 26.10 18.01 -9.52
CA GLN A 54 25.96 18.95 -10.61
C GLN A 54 27.29 19.20 -11.33
N PHE A 55 28.38 19.40 -10.59
CA PHE A 55 29.71 19.50 -11.17
C PHE A 55 30.10 18.21 -11.90
N LYS A 56 29.91 17.05 -11.26
CA LYS A 56 30.25 15.75 -11.86
C LYS A 56 29.50 15.51 -13.17
N ALA A 57 28.21 15.83 -13.21
CA ALA A 57 27.39 15.74 -14.42
C ALA A 57 27.86 16.71 -15.51
N ALA A 58 28.22 17.95 -15.15
CA ALA A 58 28.70 18.96 -16.10
C ALA A 58 30.07 18.57 -16.69
N ALA A 59 30.98 18.08 -15.85
CA ALA A 59 32.27 17.56 -16.28
C ALA A 59 32.10 16.32 -17.17
N TRP A 60 31.16 15.42 -16.84
CA TRP A 60 30.88 14.25 -17.68
C TRP A 60 30.39 14.66 -19.08
N ILE A 61 29.37 15.53 -19.20
CA ILE A 61 28.84 15.90 -20.52
C ILE A 61 29.81 16.79 -21.33
N ALA A 62 30.70 17.50 -20.65
CA ALA A 62 31.76 18.28 -21.29
C ALA A 62 32.85 17.37 -21.86
N ASP A 63 33.38 16.44 -21.05
CA ASP A 63 34.69 15.84 -21.32
C ASP A 63 34.66 14.31 -21.49
N LEU A 64 33.63 13.63 -20.97
CA LEU A 64 33.56 12.15 -20.91
C LEU A 64 32.41 11.54 -21.71
N ASP A 65 31.40 12.33 -22.08
CA ASP A 65 30.33 11.86 -22.94
C ASP A 65 30.84 11.67 -24.36
N TYR A 66 31.19 10.43 -24.69
CA TYR A 66 31.72 10.04 -26.00
C TYR A 66 30.73 10.26 -27.16
N ALA A 67 29.45 10.56 -26.88
CA ALA A 67 28.54 11.04 -27.91
C ALA A 67 28.98 12.41 -28.47
N MET A 68 29.80 13.17 -27.72
CA MET A 68 30.36 14.48 -28.08
C MET A 68 29.33 15.42 -28.71
N ARG A 69 28.15 15.52 -28.08
CA ARG A 69 27.06 16.37 -28.59
C ARG A 69 27.52 17.83 -28.69
N PRO A 70 27.18 18.55 -29.79
CA PRO A 70 27.51 19.95 -29.91
C PRO A 70 26.79 20.75 -28.82
N ILE A 71 27.51 21.65 -28.14
CA ILE A 71 26.90 22.54 -27.15
C ILE A 71 26.09 23.59 -27.93
N PRO A 72 24.77 23.65 -27.72
CA PRO A 72 23.94 24.65 -28.40
C PRO A 72 24.31 26.06 -27.89
N PRO A 73 24.25 27.09 -28.77
CA PRO A 73 24.42 28.48 -28.33
C PRO A 73 23.38 28.85 -27.27
N ILE A 74 23.75 29.73 -26.34
CA ILE A 74 22.86 30.18 -25.24
C ILE A 74 21.56 30.79 -25.79
N ASP A 75 21.67 31.58 -26.86
CA ASP A 75 20.55 32.21 -27.57
C ASP A 75 20.08 31.37 -28.78
N GLY A 76 20.41 30.07 -28.77
CA GLY A 76 20.10 29.13 -29.84
C GLY A 76 18.68 28.59 -29.78
N ASP A 77 18.43 27.62 -30.65
CA ASP A 77 17.18 26.86 -30.73
C ASP A 77 16.88 26.11 -29.41
N ASP A 78 15.78 26.47 -28.75
CA ASP A 78 15.37 25.90 -27.47
C ASP A 78 15.20 24.38 -27.55
N ASN A 79 14.79 23.81 -28.69
CA ASN A 79 14.68 22.36 -28.82
C ASN A 79 16.04 21.67 -28.60
N LYS A 80 17.09 22.20 -29.24
CA LYS A 80 18.46 21.67 -29.11
C LYS A 80 19.01 21.87 -27.71
N ILE A 81 18.69 23.01 -27.09
CA ILE A 81 19.07 23.31 -25.71
C ILE A 81 18.42 22.29 -24.78
N ASP A 82 17.13 22.05 -24.90
CA ASP A 82 16.38 21.10 -24.08
C ASP A 82 16.89 19.66 -24.24
N LYS A 83 17.26 19.23 -25.47
CA LYS A 83 17.87 17.89 -25.69
C LYS A 83 19.26 17.77 -25.09
N PHE A 84 20.03 18.85 -25.04
CA PHE A 84 21.33 18.87 -24.37
C PHE A 84 21.15 18.85 -22.84
N VAL A 85 20.23 19.68 -22.34
CA VAL A 85 19.91 19.85 -20.92
C VAL A 85 19.30 18.58 -20.32
N GLN A 86 18.38 17.89 -21.01
CA GLN A 86 17.79 16.64 -20.49
C GLN A 86 18.86 15.58 -20.21
N ARG A 87 19.85 15.45 -21.10
CA ARG A 87 20.96 14.51 -20.92
C ARG A 87 21.85 14.89 -19.74
N TYR A 88 22.09 16.20 -19.54
CA TYR A 88 22.75 16.71 -18.34
C TYR A 88 21.95 16.38 -17.07
N ILE A 89 20.64 16.63 -17.06
CA ILE A 89 19.77 16.36 -15.90
C ILE A 89 19.78 14.87 -15.55
N LEU A 90 19.70 13.97 -16.53
CA LEU A 90 19.80 12.54 -16.29
C LEU A 90 21.16 12.13 -15.70
N ALA A 91 22.25 12.81 -16.07
CA ALA A 91 23.54 12.63 -15.42
C ALA A 91 23.56 13.18 -13.98
N VAL A 92 22.89 14.29 -13.71
CA VAL A 92 22.68 14.77 -12.34
C VAL A 92 21.90 13.74 -11.52
N VAL A 93 20.82 13.17 -12.07
CA VAL A 93 20.05 12.07 -11.43
C VAL A 93 20.96 10.90 -11.09
N TYR A 94 21.81 10.46 -12.02
CA TYR A 94 22.79 9.40 -11.77
C TYR A 94 23.68 9.72 -10.57
N TYR A 95 24.33 10.88 -10.55
CA TYR A 95 25.25 11.22 -9.45
C TYR A 95 24.54 11.52 -8.13
N CYS A 96 23.36 12.14 -8.16
CA CYS A 96 22.55 12.44 -6.98
C CYS A 96 22.05 11.17 -6.32
N LEU A 97 21.71 10.15 -7.11
CA LEU A 97 21.12 8.92 -6.62
C LEU A 97 22.14 7.78 -6.40
N GLY A 98 23.43 8.11 -6.32
CA GLY A 98 24.48 7.14 -6.04
C GLY A 98 24.77 6.16 -7.18
N GLY A 99 24.74 6.66 -8.42
CA GLY A 99 24.83 5.89 -9.67
C GLY A 99 25.93 4.85 -9.75
N GLU A 100 27.09 5.10 -9.12
CA GLU A 100 28.20 4.14 -9.07
C GLU A 100 27.88 2.87 -8.27
N GLY A 101 26.89 2.92 -7.38
CA GLY A 101 26.44 1.81 -6.54
C GLY A 101 25.11 1.18 -6.96
N TRP A 102 24.56 1.55 -8.11
CA TRP A 102 23.35 0.93 -8.64
C TRP A 102 23.60 -0.54 -8.99
N LEU A 103 22.61 -1.41 -8.75
CA LEU A 103 22.73 -2.84 -9.11
C LEU A 103 22.70 -3.06 -10.62
N ASP A 104 22.00 -2.18 -11.35
CA ASP A 104 21.98 -2.15 -12.80
C ASP A 104 22.01 -0.70 -13.26
N HIS A 105 23.01 -0.36 -14.06
CA HIS A 105 23.21 1.02 -14.50
C HIS A 105 22.34 1.41 -15.69
N LEU A 106 21.56 0.49 -16.29
CA LEU A 106 20.64 0.79 -17.40
C LEU A 106 21.29 1.55 -18.58
N GLN A 107 22.59 1.36 -18.78
CA GLN A 107 23.41 2.09 -19.75
C GLN A 107 23.48 3.62 -19.53
N PHE A 108 23.12 4.11 -18.34
CA PHE A 108 23.33 5.50 -17.94
C PHE A 108 24.79 5.89 -18.13
N LEU A 109 24.97 7.16 -18.53
CA LEU A 109 26.27 7.75 -18.83
C LEU A 109 27.05 7.06 -19.97
N SER A 110 26.40 6.17 -20.73
CA SER A 110 27.00 5.58 -21.93
C SER A 110 26.91 6.53 -23.13
N TRP A 111 27.72 6.25 -24.16
CA TRP A 111 27.73 6.99 -25.43
C TRP A 111 26.41 6.91 -26.21
N ARG A 112 25.51 5.99 -25.85
CA ARG A 112 24.22 5.85 -26.50
C ARG A 112 23.33 7.05 -26.19
N ASP A 113 22.41 7.29 -27.10
CA ASP A 113 21.33 8.25 -26.88
C ASP A 113 20.57 7.88 -25.59
N GLU A 114 20.25 8.88 -24.76
CA GLU A 114 19.59 8.68 -23.46
C GLU A 114 18.23 7.98 -23.59
N CYS A 115 17.56 8.10 -24.73
CA CYS A 115 16.32 7.37 -25.02
C CYS A 115 16.53 5.85 -25.20
N ASN A 116 17.79 5.40 -25.19
CA ASN A 116 18.18 3.99 -25.19
C ASN A 116 18.88 3.58 -23.88
N TRP A 117 18.87 4.42 -22.85
CA TRP A 117 19.32 4.06 -21.50
C TRP A 117 18.25 3.24 -20.79
N ILE A 118 18.01 2.06 -21.37
CA ILE A 118 16.95 1.16 -20.96
C ILE A 118 17.44 -0.28 -20.80
N LYS A 119 16.66 -1.04 -20.04
CA LYS A 119 16.70 -2.49 -19.97
C LYS A 119 15.30 -3.06 -20.15
N GLN A 120 15.20 -4.08 -21.00
CA GLN A 120 13.97 -4.85 -21.13
C GLN A 120 13.90 -5.91 -20.03
N THR A 121 12.76 -5.99 -19.38
CA THR A 121 12.41 -7.07 -18.44
C THR A 121 11.01 -7.60 -18.73
N ARG A 122 10.59 -8.65 -18.01
CA ARG A 122 9.24 -9.19 -18.09
C ARG A 122 8.55 -9.12 -16.74
N THR A 123 7.29 -8.72 -16.75
CA THR A 123 6.39 -8.80 -15.60
C THR A 123 6.00 -10.26 -15.32
N LYS A 124 5.32 -10.52 -14.19
CA LYS A 124 4.91 -11.88 -13.79
C LYS A 124 3.94 -12.53 -14.78
N ASP A 125 3.10 -11.74 -15.43
CA ASP A 125 2.17 -12.12 -16.50
C ASP A 125 2.85 -12.24 -17.89
N GLY A 126 4.16 -11.93 -17.97
CA GLY A 126 4.99 -12.14 -19.15
C GLY A 126 5.06 -10.97 -20.12
N GLN A 127 4.41 -9.84 -19.82
CA GLN A 127 4.50 -8.60 -20.59
C GLN A 127 5.92 -8.05 -20.57
N VAL A 128 6.41 -7.57 -21.73
CA VAL A 128 7.72 -6.95 -21.83
C VAL A 128 7.60 -5.48 -21.44
N VAL A 129 8.41 -5.04 -20.48
CA VAL A 129 8.47 -3.66 -20.02
C VAL A 129 9.89 -3.12 -20.13
N ASN A 130 10.01 -1.82 -20.41
CA ASN A 130 11.29 -1.10 -20.46
C ASN A 130 11.51 -0.38 -19.13
N LEU A 131 12.63 -0.63 -18.48
CA LEU A 131 13.12 0.12 -17.33
C LEU A 131 14.21 1.10 -17.78
N GLY A 132 14.27 2.29 -17.19
CA GLY A 132 15.25 3.34 -17.49
C GLY A 132 14.59 4.59 -18.05
N VAL A 133 15.21 5.20 -19.05
CA VAL A 133 14.76 6.45 -19.67
C VAL A 133 13.99 6.15 -20.95
N ILE A 134 12.69 6.48 -20.98
CA ILE A 134 11.85 6.34 -22.17
C ILE A 134 11.52 7.74 -22.69
N CYS A 135 11.68 7.90 -24.00
CA CYS A 135 11.39 9.16 -24.67
C CYS A 135 10.15 9.09 -25.55
N SER A 136 9.57 10.25 -25.83
CA SER A 136 8.50 10.44 -26.80
C SER A 136 8.88 9.97 -28.20
N GLU A 137 7.95 9.27 -28.84
CA GLU A 137 7.97 9.01 -30.28
C GLU A 137 6.92 9.91 -30.93
N SER A 138 7.36 11.05 -31.47
CA SER A 138 6.49 11.97 -32.22
C SER A 138 6.91 12.06 -33.68
N VAL A 139 5.93 12.29 -34.56
CA VAL A 139 6.17 12.63 -35.96
C VAL A 139 6.77 14.04 -36.07
N ASP A 140 6.51 14.90 -35.08
CA ASP A 140 7.16 16.19 -34.95
C ASP A 140 8.59 16.01 -34.38
N PRO A 141 9.66 16.37 -35.13
CA PRO A 141 11.04 16.26 -34.66
C PRO A 141 11.35 17.10 -33.41
N ASP A 142 10.58 18.16 -33.16
CA ASP A 142 10.74 19.05 -32.01
C ASP A 142 10.14 18.45 -30.73
N GLU A 143 9.16 17.56 -30.88
CA GLU A 143 8.55 16.81 -29.78
C GLU A 143 9.14 15.42 -29.61
N SER A 144 9.80 14.87 -30.63
CA SER A 144 10.41 13.54 -30.61
C SER A 144 11.74 13.50 -29.84
N GLY A 145 11.97 12.44 -29.07
CA GLY A 145 13.19 12.25 -28.27
C GLY A 145 13.23 13.08 -26.99
N ARG A 146 12.06 13.47 -26.45
CA ARG A 146 11.93 14.11 -25.14
C ARG A 146 11.73 13.05 -24.07
N VAL A 147 12.40 13.19 -22.93
CA VAL A 147 12.22 12.26 -21.80
C VAL A 147 10.77 12.35 -21.29
N GLU A 148 10.01 11.28 -21.49
CA GLU A 148 8.62 11.16 -21.02
C GLU A 148 8.51 10.28 -19.79
N LYS A 149 9.37 9.26 -19.63
CA LYS A 149 9.35 8.40 -18.46
C LYS A 149 10.73 8.11 -17.90
N ILE A 150 10.81 8.06 -16.57
CA ILE A 150 11.98 7.57 -15.84
C ILE A 150 11.48 6.44 -14.93
N LEU A 151 11.72 5.20 -15.35
CA LEU A 151 11.21 3.98 -14.70
C LEU A 151 12.37 3.18 -14.10
N MET A 152 12.67 3.39 -12.83
CA MET A 152 13.67 2.63 -12.08
C MET A 152 13.11 2.05 -10.76
N PRO A 153 11.97 1.32 -10.80
CA PRO A 153 11.40 0.67 -9.62
C PRO A 153 12.17 -0.60 -9.24
N TRP A 154 11.99 -1.06 -8.00
CA TRP A 154 12.47 -2.36 -7.47
C TRP A 154 13.99 -2.47 -7.31
N ASN A 155 14.47 -2.10 -6.13
CA ASN A 155 15.79 -2.43 -5.58
C ASN A 155 16.97 -2.13 -6.53
N PHE A 156 16.91 -1.06 -7.32
CA PHE A 156 18.07 -0.57 -8.07
C PHE A 156 19.21 -0.08 -7.17
N ASN A 157 18.96 -0.03 -5.85
CA ASN A 157 19.84 0.55 -4.85
C ASN A 157 20.08 2.05 -5.10
N LEU A 158 19.04 2.75 -5.59
CA LEU A 158 19.05 4.21 -5.68
C LEU A 158 19.16 4.75 -4.25
N THR A 159 20.15 5.60 -3.99
CA THR A 159 20.38 6.24 -2.69
C THR A 159 20.32 7.76 -2.85
N GLY A 160 20.78 8.55 -1.87
CA GLY A 160 20.94 10.00 -2.05
C GLY A 160 19.61 10.76 -2.14
N ASN A 161 19.63 11.95 -2.74
CA ASN A 161 18.48 12.86 -2.76
C ASN A 161 17.99 13.10 -4.18
N LEU A 162 16.68 13.26 -4.38
CA LEU A 162 16.11 13.70 -5.65
C LEU A 162 16.64 15.10 -6.02
N PRO A 163 17.19 15.31 -7.23
CA PRO A 163 17.69 16.63 -7.65
C PRO A 163 16.56 17.59 -8.04
N GLU A 164 16.75 18.88 -7.74
CA GLU A 164 15.82 19.95 -8.14
C GLU A 164 15.72 20.07 -9.67
N GLU A 165 16.80 19.73 -10.37
CA GLU A 165 16.97 19.81 -11.81
C GLU A 165 15.95 18.94 -12.58
N MET A 166 15.39 17.89 -11.96
CA MET A 166 14.30 17.09 -12.56
C MET A 166 13.08 17.93 -12.92
N GLY A 167 12.83 19.04 -12.22
CA GLY A 167 11.73 19.96 -12.52
C GLY A 167 11.85 20.68 -13.87
N HIS A 168 12.97 20.53 -14.58
CA HIS A 168 13.18 21.06 -15.94
C HIS A 168 12.84 20.05 -17.05
N LEU A 169 12.56 18.78 -16.72
CA LEU A 169 12.14 17.77 -17.70
C LEU A 169 10.62 17.87 -17.96
N THR A 170 10.17 18.99 -18.53
CA THR A 170 8.74 19.36 -18.59
C THR A 170 7.85 18.46 -19.45
N TYR A 171 8.44 17.52 -20.20
CA TYR A 171 7.74 16.49 -20.97
C TYR A 171 7.51 15.19 -20.18
N LEU A 172 8.01 15.10 -18.94
CA LEU A 172 7.78 13.93 -18.09
C LEU A 172 6.29 13.70 -17.85
N ARG A 173 5.89 12.45 -18.06
CA ARG A 173 4.57 11.89 -17.78
C ARG A 173 4.61 10.88 -16.65
N SER A 174 5.68 10.09 -16.52
CA SER A 174 5.78 9.11 -15.45
C SER A 174 7.17 9.08 -14.83
N VAL A 175 7.22 9.13 -13.51
CA VAL A 175 8.45 8.91 -12.74
C VAL A 175 8.15 7.82 -11.72
N SER A 176 8.82 6.68 -11.83
CA SER A 176 8.71 5.57 -10.90
C SER A 176 10.08 5.20 -10.37
N MET A 177 10.31 5.40 -9.07
CA MET A 177 11.56 5.07 -8.36
C MET A 177 11.26 4.32 -7.06
N SER A 178 10.12 3.64 -6.99
CA SER A 178 9.66 2.91 -5.81
C SER A 178 10.58 1.75 -5.41
N TYR A 179 10.54 1.36 -4.13
CA TYR A 179 11.36 0.28 -3.55
C TYR A 179 12.87 0.54 -3.69
N ASN A 180 13.33 1.67 -3.15
CA ASN A 180 14.75 2.04 -3.15
C ASN A 180 15.15 2.66 -1.80
N ASN A 181 16.35 3.26 -1.73
CA ASN A 181 16.90 3.89 -0.53
C ASN A 181 17.02 5.41 -0.70
N ILE A 182 16.15 6.02 -1.50
CA ILE A 182 16.15 7.47 -1.74
C ILE A 182 15.77 8.18 -0.44
N ARG A 183 16.49 9.22 -0.09
CA ARG A 183 16.33 9.99 1.15
C ARG A 183 16.18 11.48 0.86
N GLY A 184 16.12 12.28 1.92
CA GLY A 184 15.94 13.73 1.80
C GLY A 184 14.48 14.10 1.54
N THR A 185 14.25 15.24 0.90
CA THR A 185 12.90 15.80 0.66
C THR A 185 12.50 15.69 -0.80
N ILE A 186 11.18 15.64 -1.06
CA ILE A 186 10.64 15.77 -2.41
C ILE A 186 10.84 17.22 -2.91
N PRO A 187 11.57 17.47 -4.01
CA PRO A 187 11.86 18.83 -4.48
C PRO A 187 10.60 19.56 -4.95
N ALA A 188 10.41 20.81 -4.51
CA ALA A 188 9.29 21.65 -4.93
C ALA A 188 9.27 21.94 -6.45
N SER A 189 10.44 21.82 -7.11
CA SER A 189 10.56 21.99 -8.56
C SER A 189 9.79 20.95 -9.37
N LEU A 190 9.50 19.78 -8.80
CA LEU A 190 8.65 18.76 -9.46
C LEU A 190 7.24 19.29 -9.75
N GLY A 191 6.74 20.27 -8.98
CA GLY A 191 5.46 20.94 -9.25
C GLY A 191 5.39 21.70 -10.59
N LYS A 192 6.53 21.89 -11.27
CA LYS A 192 6.60 22.44 -12.64
C LYS A 192 6.22 21.43 -13.72
N LEU A 193 6.20 20.14 -13.42
CA LEU A 193 5.94 19.05 -14.37
C LEU A 193 4.43 18.92 -14.65
N LYS A 194 3.88 19.85 -15.44
CA LYS A 194 2.43 19.92 -15.71
C LYS A 194 1.89 18.80 -16.61
N GLN A 195 2.78 18.00 -17.20
CA GLN A 195 2.45 16.83 -18.01
C GLN A 195 2.49 15.52 -17.22
N LEU A 196 2.90 15.57 -15.94
CA LEU A 196 3.08 14.37 -15.14
C LEU A 196 1.71 13.73 -14.84
N GLU A 197 1.60 12.46 -15.20
CA GLU A 197 0.46 11.56 -15.02
C GLU A 197 0.69 10.63 -13.82
N GLU A 198 1.94 10.26 -13.55
CA GLU A 198 2.32 9.33 -12.48
C GLU A 198 3.58 9.79 -11.72
N LEU A 199 3.51 9.79 -10.40
CA LEU A 199 4.66 9.94 -9.50
C LEU A 199 4.68 8.81 -8.46
N GLY A 200 5.53 7.81 -8.69
CA GLY A 200 5.78 6.69 -7.80
C GLY A 200 7.11 6.80 -7.05
N LEU A 201 7.05 7.04 -5.75
CA LEU A 201 8.20 7.14 -4.83
C LEU A 201 8.03 6.24 -3.59
N SER A 202 7.08 5.30 -3.64
CA SER A 202 6.76 4.33 -2.60
C SER A 202 7.98 3.59 -2.06
N ASN A 203 7.95 3.16 -0.80
CA ASN A 203 9.00 2.29 -0.24
C ASN A 203 10.41 2.91 -0.39
N ASN A 204 10.60 4.09 0.19
CA ASN A 204 11.87 4.81 0.24
C ASN A 204 12.09 5.37 1.67
N ILE A 205 13.08 6.25 1.84
CA ILE A 205 13.43 6.90 3.12
C ILE A 205 13.22 8.42 3.01
N LEU A 206 12.23 8.85 2.21
CA LEU A 206 11.92 10.27 2.01
C LEU A 206 11.35 10.88 3.29
N SER A 207 11.62 12.15 3.49
CA SER A 207 11.24 12.92 4.68
C SER A 207 10.79 14.34 4.30
N GLY A 208 10.38 15.12 5.29
CA GLY A 208 9.84 16.47 5.05
C GLY A 208 8.39 16.42 4.57
N THR A 209 7.95 17.43 3.83
CA THR A 209 6.53 17.59 3.43
C THR A 209 6.35 17.40 1.92
N VAL A 210 5.16 16.98 1.48
CA VAL A 210 4.78 17.10 0.06
C VAL A 210 4.70 18.59 -0.32
N PRO A 211 5.44 19.06 -1.35
CA PRO A 211 5.44 20.46 -1.73
C PRO A 211 4.06 20.96 -2.17
N HIS A 212 3.65 22.13 -1.65
CA HIS A 212 2.40 22.80 -2.07
C HIS A 212 2.35 23.12 -3.57
N SER A 213 3.50 23.19 -4.24
CA SER A 213 3.60 23.42 -5.70
C SER A 213 2.96 22.29 -6.53
N PHE A 214 2.65 21.15 -5.91
CA PHE A 214 1.93 20.06 -6.57
C PHE A 214 0.45 20.41 -6.82
N GLY A 215 -0.09 21.42 -6.13
CA GLY A 215 -1.48 21.88 -6.22
C GLY A 215 -1.90 22.53 -7.55
N GLY A 216 -1.29 22.13 -8.66
CA GLY A 216 -1.73 22.47 -10.02
C GLY A 216 -1.11 21.53 -11.05
N MET A 217 -0.84 20.28 -10.65
CA MET A 217 -0.43 19.20 -11.55
C MET A 217 -1.69 18.48 -12.03
N ASP A 218 -2.48 19.17 -12.86
CA ASP A 218 -3.86 18.77 -13.17
C ASP A 218 -3.98 17.45 -13.96
N ARG A 219 -2.86 16.95 -14.51
CA ARG A 219 -2.79 15.66 -15.19
C ARG A 219 -2.36 14.50 -14.32
N LEU A 220 -1.94 14.76 -13.08
CA LEU A 220 -1.44 13.72 -12.19
C LEU A 220 -2.62 12.82 -11.80
N GLU A 221 -2.60 11.58 -12.27
CA GLU A 221 -3.62 10.57 -12.00
C GLU A 221 -3.21 9.68 -10.82
N THR A 222 -1.92 9.37 -10.71
CA THR A 222 -1.38 8.47 -9.69
C THR A 222 -0.31 9.18 -8.87
N LEU A 223 -0.52 9.23 -7.55
CA LEU A 223 0.46 9.68 -6.57
C LEU A 223 0.71 8.56 -5.54
N SER A 224 1.86 7.91 -5.64
CA SER A 224 2.27 6.83 -4.73
C SER A 224 3.47 7.27 -3.90
N LEU A 225 3.23 7.58 -2.63
CA LEU A 225 4.23 8.04 -1.66
C LEU A 225 4.26 7.18 -0.39
N ASP A 226 3.61 6.02 -0.43
CA ASP A 226 3.50 5.07 0.67
C ASP A 226 4.85 4.57 1.19
N ASP A 227 4.88 4.07 2.42
CA ASP A 227 6.07 3.49 3.06
C ASP A 227 7.29 4.44 3.00
N ASN A 228 7.13 5.63 3.58
CA ASN A 228 8.17 6.66 3.69
C ASN A 228 8.13 7.33 5.08
N ALA A 229 8.95 8.36 5.30
CA ALA A 229 8.96 9.18 6.51
C ALA A 229 8.44 10.61 6.26
N LEU A 230 7.47 10.77 5.35
CA LEU A 230 6.89 12.08 5.01
C LEU A 230 5.98 12.59 6.14
N THR A 231 5.92 13.91 6.28
CA THR A 231 5.31 14.62 7.42
C THR A 231 4.45 15.78 6.94
N GLY A 232 3.79 16.44 7.89
CA GLY A 232 3.00 17.65 7.66
C GLY A 232 1.64 17.36 7.04
N SER A 233 0.93 18.43 6.66
CA SER A 233 -0.40 18.30 6.07
C SER A 233 -0.33 18.19 4.56
N ILE A 234 -0.66 17.01 4.04
CA ILE A 234 -0.77 16.78 2.59
C ILE A 234 -2.04 17.40 1.99
N LEU A 235 -3.02 17.73 2.84
CA LEU A 235 -4.36 18.18 2.42
C LEU A 235 -4.31 19.45 1.55
N MET A 236 -3.36 20.36 1.82
CA MET A 236 -3.17 21.56 1.00
C MET A 236 -2.80 21.23 -0.45
N ALA A 237 -1.95 20.21 -0.65
CA ALA A 237 -1.55 19.77 -1.97
C ALA A 237 -2.69 19.00 -2.64
N LEU A 238 -3.27 18.00 -1.96
CA LEU A 238 -4.35 17.16 -2.49
C LEU A 238 -5.56 17.96 -2.93
N ASN A 239 -5.99 18.97 -2.16
CA ASN A 239 -7.18 19.78 -2.42
C ASN A 239 -7.20 20.49 -3.78
N SER A 240 -6.09 20.52 -4.52
CA SER A 240 -5.99 21.14 -5.84
C SER A 240 -5.60 20.15 -6.95
N MET A 241 -5.45 18.85 -6.65
CA MET A 241 -5.10 17.82 -7.65
C MET A 241 -6.37 17.23 -8.28
N ILE A 242 -7.01 18.00 -9.15
CA ILE A 242 -8.34 17.66 -9.71
C ILE A 242 -8.35 16.40 -10.58
N GLY A 243 -7.21 16.03 -11.17
CA GLY A 243 -7.05 14.85 -12.03
C GLY A 243 -6.70 13.57 -11.28
N LEU A 244 -6.49 13.65 -9.96
CA LEU A 244 -6.01 12.52 -9.16
C LEU A 244 -7.09 11.43 -9.09
N LYS A 245 -6.71 10.22 -9.48
CA LYS A 245 -7.53 9.00 -9.38
C LYS A 245 -7.10 8.14 -8.22
N TYR A 246 -5.79 8.01 -8.04
CA TYR A 246 -5.16 7.11 -7.07
C TYR A 246 -4.21 7.88 -6.17
N ALA A 247 -4.51 7.88 -4.87
CA ALA A 247 -3.67 8.48 -3.84
C ALA A 247 -3.26 7.40 -2.82
N TYR A 248 -2.04 6.90 -2.94
CA TYR A 248 -1.45 5.92 -2.02
C TYR A 248 -0.44 6.65 -1.13
N LEU A 249 -0.83 6.89 0.12
CA LEU A 249 -0.12 7.75 1.07
C LEU A 249 0.06 7.05 2.42
N GLU A 250 -0.20 5.75 2.47
CA GLU A 250 -0.15 4.93 3.66
C GLU A 250 1.25 4.84 4.27
N ASN A 251 1.33 4.44 5.54
CA ASN A 251 2.59 4.21 6.26
C ASN A 251 3.56 5.40 6.17
N ASN A 252 3.09 6.56 6.62
CA ASN A 252 3.86 7.81 6.70
C ASN A 252 3.60 8.49 8.06
N MET A 253 4.05 9.74 8.22
CA MET A 253 3.77 10.59 9.38
C MET A 253 2.93 11.82 8.97
N PHE A 254 2.06 11.68 7.96
CA PHE A 254 1.15 12.75 7.59
C PHE A 254 0.19 13.08 8.71
N SER A 255 -0.16 14.35 8.83
CA SER A 255 -1.08 14.85 9.85
C SER A 255 -2.03 15.88 9.26
N GLY A 256 -3.05 16.26 10.02
CA GLY A 256 -4.05 17.24 9.59
C GLY A 256 -5.45 16.82 10.01
N ASN A 257 -6.42 17.67 9.72
CA ASN A 257 -7.82 17.38 9.94
C ASN A 257 -8.45 16.86 8.65
N ILE A 258 -8.89 15.61 8.65
CA ILE A 258 -9.46 14.96 7.47
C ILE A 258 -10.71 15.68 6.94
N GLY A 259 -11.45 16.38 7.81
CA GLY A 259 -12.59 17.21 7.42
C GLY A 259 -12.24 18.43 6.56
N ASP A 260 -10.96 18.80 6.47
CA ASP A 260 -10.48 19.88 5.59
C ASP A 260 -10.22 19.41 4.14
N LEU A 261 -10.39 18.11 3.85
CA LEU A 261 -10.34 17.59 2.49
C LEU A 261 -11.55 18.04 1.67
N LYS A 262 -11.27 18.69 0.54
CA LYS A 262 -12.26 19.12 -0.44
C LYS A 262 -12.53 18.01 -1.45
N LEU A 263 -13.02 16.86 -0.98
CA LEU A 263 -13.18 15.67 -1.81
C LEU A 263 -14.01 15.90 -3.09
N PHE A 264 -15.09 16.68 -3.05
CA PHE A 264 -15.86 17.01 -4.26
C PHE A 264 -15.07 17.76 -5.34
N GLY A 265 -13.96 18.41 -4.98
CA GLY A 265 -13.04 19.01 -5.96
C GLY A 265 -12.16 17.98 -6.67
N LEU A 266 -12.01 16.79 -6.09
CA LEU A 266 -11.23 15.66 -6.62
C LEU A 266 -12.15 14.75 -7.45
N SER A 267 -12.75 15.31 -8.48
CA SER A 267 -13.84 14.69 -9.25
C SER A 267 -13.50 13.37 -9.94
N SER A 268 -12.21 13.04 -10.04
CA SER A 268 -11.72 11.79 -10.63
C SER A 268 -11.24 10.78 -9.59
N LEU A 269 -11.33 11.09 -8.29
CA LEU A 269 -10.77 10.23 -7.24
C LEU A 269 -11.53 8.92 -7.17
N GLU A 270 -10.81 7.83 -7.40
CA GLU A 270 -11.31 6.46 -7.35
C GLU A 270 -10.84 5.79 -6.06
N GLN A 271 -9.61 6.08 -5.62
CA GLN A 271 -9.01 5.41 -4.48
C GLN A 271 -8.20 6.37 -3.62
N LEU A 272 -8.49 6.32 -2.32
CA LEU A 272 -7.84 7.12 -1.31
C LEU A 272 -7.38 6.22 -0.17
N ASP A 273 -6.07 6.00 -0.10
CA ASP A 273 -5.42 5.30 1.00
C ASP A 273 -4.59 6.29 1.81
N LEU A 274 -5.09 6.58 3.01
CA LEU A 274 -4.45 7.44 4.01
C LEU A 274 -4.12 6.65 5.28
N SER A 275 -4.13 5.32 5.20
CA SER A 275 -3.95 4.44 6.35
C SER A 275 -2.60 4.64 7.04
N SER A 276 -2.50 4.24 8.32
CA SER A 276 -1.23 4.26 9.07
C SER A 276 -0.51 5.62 9.03
N ASN A 277 -1.22 6.66 9.47
CA ASN A 277 -0.73 8.05 9.54
C ASN A 277 -1.21 8.69 10.87
N ALA A 278 -1.10 10.02 10.99
CA ALA A 278 -1.54 10.80 12.15
C ALA A 278 -2.69 11.77 11.78
N PHE A 279 -3.59 11.38 10.88
CA PHE A 279 -4.76 12.18 10.55
C PHE A 279 -5.75 12.20 11.71
N THR A 280 -6.29 13.39 11.97
CA THR A 280 -7.30 13.64 13.00
C THR A 280 -8.57 14.19 12.34
N GLY A 281 -9.56 14.58 13.13
CA GLY A 281 -10.74 15.29 12.62
C GLY A 281 -11.95 14.39 12.50
N GLU A 282 -13.01 14.89 11.87
CA GLU A 282 -14.29 14.19 11.77
C GLU A 282 -14.65 13.89 10.32
N LEU A 283 -15.27 12.72 10.10
CA LEU A 283 -15.80 12.34 8.81
C LEU A 283 -17.10 13.09 8.54
N THR A 284 -17.21 13.64 7.33
CA THR A 284 -18.46 14.22 6.83
C THR A 284 -19.07 13.30 5.77
N SER A 285 -20.31 13.55 5.37
CA SER A 285 -20.99 12.73 4.36
C SER A 285 -20.30 12.70 3.00
N VAL A 286 -19.42 13.65 2.72
CA VAL A 286 -18.68 13.72 1.44
C VAL A 286 -17.76 12.52 1.22
N PHE A 287 -17.28 11.87 2.29
CA PHE A 287 -16.48 10.64 2.22
C PHE A 287 -17.29 9.44 1.74
N PHE A 288 -18.61 9.46 1.92
CA PHE A 288 -19.49 8.34 1.60
C PHE A 288 -20.43 8.60 0.42
N ASN A 289 -20.39 9.84 -0.11
CA ASN A 289 -21.23 10.31 -1.21
C ASN A 289 -20.39 10.73 -2.42
N HIS A 290 -19.07 10.48 -2.42
CA HIS A 290 -18.22 10.82 -3.55
C HIS A 290 -18.60 9.98 -4.78
N PRO A 291 -18.83 10.59 -5.97
CA PRO A 291 -19.47 9.91 -7.10
C PRO A 291 -18.58 8.88 -7.81
N THR A 292 -17.26 8.96 -7.63
CA THR A 292 -16.28 8.08 -8.29
C THR A 292 -15.49 7.23 -7.31
N MET A 293 -15.54 7.50 -6.01
CA MET A 293 -14.67 6.82 -5.05
C MET A 293 -15.16 5.39 -4.83
N GLU A 294 -14.23 4.45 -4.98
CA GLU A 294 -14.42 3.01 -4.86
C GLU A 294 -13.77 2.48 -3.58
N VAL A 295 -12.59 3.03 -3.24
CA VAL A 295 -11.78 2.63 -2.09
C VAL A 295 -11.55 3.82 -1.16
N LEU A 296 -11.97 3.67 0.09
CA LEU A 296 -11.65 4.57 1.18
C LEU A 296 -10.96 3.79 2.30
N ASP A 297 -9.65 4.01 2.47
CA ASP A 297 -8.89 3.48 3.59
C ASP A 297 -8.35 4.62 4.48
N LEU A 298 -8.82 4.64 5.72
CA LEU A 298 -8.41 5.57 6.77
C LEU A 298 -7.97 4.83 8.04
N ASN A 299 -7.67 3.54 7.94
CA ASN A 299 -7.33 2.76 9.11
C ASN A 299 -6.08 3.28 9.83
N ASN A 300 -5.88 2.89 11.10
CA ASN A 300 -4.68 3.23 11.87
C ASN A 300 -4.37 4.75 11.87
N ASN A 301 -5.35 5.55 12.30
CA ASN A 301 -5.25 7.01 12.39
C ASN A 301 -5.89 7.52 13.71
N ASP A 302 -5.96 8.84 13.89
CA ASP A 302 -6.59 9.51 15.03
C ASP A 302 -7.95 10.15 14.64
N VAL A 303 -8.64 9.63 13.63
CA VAL A 303 -9.94 10.13 13.17
C VAL A 303 -10.99 9.91 14.27
N ARG A 304 -11.79 10.93 14.55
CA ARG A 304 -12.70 11.01 15.70
C ARG A 304 -14.09 11.46 15.29
N GLY A 305 -14.96 11.65 16.27
CA GLY A 305 -16.33 12.11 16.03
C GLY A 305 -17.26 10.94 15.68
N ARG A 306 -18.38 11.24 15.02
CA ARG A 306 -19.39 10.23 14.64
C ARG A 306 -19.37 10.01 13.15
N LEU A 307 -19.87 8.86 12.69
CA LEU A 307 -20.23 8.69 11.29
C LEU A 307 -21.37 9.68 10.92
N PRO A 308 -21.39 10.21 9.69
CA PRO A 308 -22.46 11.10 9.22
C PRO A 308 -23.78 10.35 9.08
N ASP A 309 -24.92 11.05 9.01
CA ASP A 309 -26.25 10.40 8.90
C ASP A 309 -26.69 10.08 7.45
N THR A 310 -25.98 10.62 6.45
CA THR A 310 -26.33 10.51 5.02
C THR A 310 -25.23 9.79 4.23
N PHE A 311 -25.63 8.77 3.46
CA PHE A 311 -24.76 7.90 2.67
C PHE A 311 -25.36 7.62 1.29
N GLY A 312 -24.52 7.24 0.32
CA GLY A 312 -24.94 6.69 -0.97
C GLY A 312 -25.14 7.71 -2.08
N GLY A 313 -25.15 9.02 -1.78
CA GLY A 313 -25.41 10.07 -2.76
C GLY A 313 -26.88 10.10 -3.26
N ASP A 314 -27.53 11.27 -3.21
CA ASP A 314 -28.94 11.39 -3.60
C ASP A 314 -29.15 11.44 -5.12
N THR A 315 -28.18 11.98 -5.87
CA THR A 315 -28.27 12.20 -7.33
C THR A 315 -27.47 11.21 -8.15
N ASP A 316 -26.26 10.90 -7.70
CA ASP A 316 -25.36 9.90 -8.30
C ASP A 316 -25.01 8.88 -7.21
N PRO A 317 -25.30 7.58 -7.43
CA PRO A 317 -25.03 6.57 -6.42
C PRO A 317 -23.52 6.46 -6.17
N ALA A 318 -23.13 6.42 -4.90
CA ALA A 318 -21.76 6.20 -4.48
C ALA A 318 -21.26 4.83 -4.97
N LYS A 319 -20.01 4.77 -5.45
CA LYS A 319 -19.38 3.57 -5.99
C LYS A 319 -18.52 2.80 -4.98
N LEU A 320 -18.55 3.22 -3.72
CA LEU A 320 -17.73 2.62 -2.68
C LEU A 320 -17.98 1.12 -2.60
N ASN A 321 -16.90 0.36 -2.75
CA ASN A 321 -16.87 -1.09 -2.58
C ASN A 321 -15.97 -1.51 -1.40
N TYR A 322 -15.04 -0.64 -0.98
CA TYR A 322 -14.10 -0.90 0.10
C TYR A 322 -14.07 0.28 1.07
N VAL A 323 -14.37 0.00 2.35
CA VAL A 323 -14.27 0.98 3.43
C VAL A 323 -13.57 0.36 4.63
N ALA A 324 -12.39 0.88 4.96
CA ALA A 324 -11.63 0.51 6.16
C ALA A 324 -11.42 1.74 7.06
N LEU A 325 -12.00 1.69 8.27
CA LEU A 325 -11.90 2.74 9.29
C LEU A 325 -11.35 2.20 10.62
N HIS A 326 -10.83 0.96 10.64
CA HIS A 326 -10.39 0.34 11.88
C HIS A 326 -9.23 1.06 12.54
N ASN A 327 -9.03 0.83 13.84
CA ASN A 327 -7.97 1.47 14.64
C ASN A 327 -8.03 3.01 14.55
N ASN A 328 -9.18 3.56 14.93
CA ASN A 328 -9.43 5.00 15.02
C ASN A 328 -10.14 5.34 16.34
N LYS A 329 -10.64 6.58 16.46
CA LYS A 329 -11.36 7.10 17.65
C LYS A 329 -12.80 7.48 17.31
N LEU A 330 -13.42 6.77 16.37
CA LEU A 330 -14.82 7.01 15.97
C LEU A 330 -15.77 6.59 17.09
N THR A 331 -16.83 7.37 17.30
CA THR A 331 -17.78 7.25 18.40
C THR A 331 -19.22 7.25 17.89
N GLY A 332 -20.18 7.06 18.80
CA GLY A 332 -21.61 7.09 18.46
C GLY A 332 -22.10 5.76 17.89
N THR A 333 -23.26 5.76 17.24
CA THR A 333 -23.85 4.54 16.66
C THR A 333 -23.51 4.41 15.19
N ILE A 334 -23.47 3.19 14.66
CA ILE A 334 -23.47 2.97 13.19
C ILE A 334 -24.86 3.39 12.66
N PRO A 335 -24.96 4.39 11.76
CA PRO A 335 -26.24 4.86 11.25
C PRO A 335 -26.87 3.84 10.30
N SER A 336 -28.20 3.69 10.34
CA SER A 336 -28.91 2.76 9.46
C SER A 336 -28.80 3.09 7.98
N GLY A 337 -28.58 4.38 7.65
CA GLY A 337 -28.39 4.88 6.29
C GLY A 337 -27.14 4.33 5.60
N LEU A 338 -26.18 3.78 6.34
CA LEU A 338 -24.99 3.11 5.75
C LEU A 338 -25.39 2.00 4.77
N ALA A 339 -26.53 1.35 4.99
CA ALA A 339 -27.07 0.31 4.13
C ALA A 339 -27.45 0.79 2.70
N HIS A 340 -27.43 2.09 2.44
CA HIS A 340 -27.57 2.63 1.08
C HIS A 340 -26.31 2.39 0.22
N LEU A 341 -25.16 2.10 0.82
CA LEU A 341 -23.94 1.72 0.10
C LEU A 341 -24.00 0.24 -0.31
N THR A 342 -24.88 -0.08 -1.24
CA THR A 342 -25.17 -1.48 -1.63
C THR A 342 -24.04 -2.17 -2.39
N ASP A 343 -23.03 -1.41 -2.83
CA ASP A 343 -21.88 -1.91 -3.59
C ASP A 343 -20.69 -2.35 -2.73
N ILE A 344 -20.77 -2.14 -1.40
CA ILE A 344 -19.73 -2.52 -0.45
C ILE A 344 -19.52 -4.03 -0.42
N VAL A 345 -18.26 -4.42 -0.64
CA VAL A 345 -17.72 -5.77 -0.54
C VAL A 345 -16.92 -5.93 0.76
N PHE A 346 -16.17 -4.91 1.15
CA PHE A 346 -15.32 -4.92 2.35
C PHE A 346 -15.70 -3.77 3.29
N LEU A 347 -16.04 -4.10 4.53
CA LEU A 347 -16.36 -3.13 5.57
C LEU A 347 -15.65 -3.48 6.89
N ASP A 348 -14.73 -2.63 7.30
CA ASP A 348 -14.03 -2.79 8.58
C ASP A 348 -14.11 -1.53 9.45
N PHE A 349 -14.88 -1.65 10.53
CA PHE A 349 -15.05 -0.63 11.58
C PHE A 349 -14.50 -1.09 12.93
N SER A 350 -13.69 -2.15 12.96
CA SER A 350 -13.15 -2.70 14.19
C SER A 350 -12.25 -1.71 14.95
N HIS A 351 -12.01 -1.95 16.24
CA HIS A 351 -11.11 -1.12 17.06
C HIS A 351 -11.42 0.39 17.00
N ASN A 352 -12.66 0.70 17.36
CA ASN A 352 -13.17 2.07 17.51
C ASN A 352 -13.97 2.16 18.83
N GLN A 353 -14.73 3.23 19.02
CA GLN A 353 -15.59 3.48 20.19
C GLN A 353 -17.06 3.53 19.77
N PHE A 354 -17.47 2.71 18.79
CA PHE A 354 -18.86 2.62 18.38
C PHE A 354 -19.72 2.03 19.49
N THR A 355 -20.93 2.56 19.66
CA THR A 355 -21.88 2.25 20.74
C THR A 355 -23.24 1.87 20.17
N GLY A 356 -24.18 1.50 21.05
CA GLY A 356 -25.53 1.11 20.65
C GLY A 356 -25.56 -0.28 20.03
N LYS A 357 -26.54 -0.55 19.17
CA LYS A 357 -26.68 -1.85 18.49
C LYS A 357 -26.21 -1.75 17.05
N VAL A 358 -25.67 -2.84 16.52
CA VAL A 358 -25.41 -2.97 15.08
C VAL A 358 -26.75 -2.90 14.32
N PRO A 359 -26.93 -1.97 13.37
CA PRO A 359 -28.22 -1.74 12.73
C PRO A 359 -28.60 -2.91 11.83
N SER A 360 -29.85 -3.38 11.95
CA SER A 360 -30.35 -4.51 11.15
C SER A 360 -30.44 -4.21 9.65
N SER A 361 -30.39 -2.93 9.27
CA SER A 361 -30.38 -2.51 7.86
C SER A 361 -29.15 -2.98 7.09
N LEU A 362 -28.02 -3.29 7.77
CA LEU A 362 -26.83 -3.83 7.11
C LEU A 362 -27.09 -5.16 6.40
N GLY A 363 -28.15 -5.90 6.78
CA GLY A 363 -28.61 -7.08 6.05
C GLY A 363 -29.04 -6.81 4.60
N GLY A 364 -29.18 -5.56 4.18
CA GLY A 364 -29.42 -5.16 2.78
C GLY A 364 -28.15 -5.04 1.93
N MET A 365 -26.96 -5.04 2.54
CA MET A 365 -25.67 -4.92 1.85
C MET A 365 -25.19 -6.29 1.37
N THR A 366 -25.97 -6.91 0.48
CA THR A 366 -25.81 -8.33 0.11
C THR A 366 -24.54 -8.66 -0.68
N LYS A 367 -23.75 -7.64 -1.10
CA LYS A 367 -22.44 -7.84 -1.73
C LYS A 367 -21.29 -8.00 -0.73
N LEU A 368 -21.53 -7.80 0.57
CA LEU A 368 -20.51 -7.95 1.60
C LEU A 368 -19.89 -9.34 1.56
N GLU A 369 -18.57 -9.34 1.45
CA GLU A 369 -17.70 -10.51 1.61
C GLU A 369 -16.93 -10.44 2.93
N CYS A 370 -16.54 -9.25 3.38
CA CYS A 370 -15.83 -9.05 4.65
C CYS A 370 -16.58 -8.04 5.54
N LEU A 371 -16.88 -8.43 6.77
CA LEU A 371 -17.53 -7.58 7.77
C LEU A 371 -16.82 -7.70 9.12
N PHE A 372 -16.10 -6.65 9.51
CA PHE A 372 -15.38 -6.57 10.77
C PHE A 372 -15.92 -5.43 11.63
N LEU A 373 -16.47 -5.78 12.79
CA LEU A 373 -17.07 -4.84 13.75
C LEU A 373 -16.44 -4.98 15.14
N GLY A 374 -15.45 -5.85 15.30
CA GLY A 374 -14.91 -6.24 16.59
C GLY A 374 -14.27 -5.09 17.38
N ALA A 375 -14.07 -5.29 18.69
CA ALA A 375 -13.41 -4.35 19.58
C ALA A 375 -14.04 -2.94 19.53
N ASN A 376 -15.32 -2.87 19.88
CA ASN A 376 -16.11 -1.63 19.98
C ASN A 376 -16.99 -1.66 21.24
N ASP A 377 -17.46 -0.51 21.69
CA ASP A 377 -18.31 -0.34 22.88
C ASP A 377 -19.81 -0.62 22.62
N PHE A 378 -20.13 -1.62 21.78
CA PHE A 378 -21.51 -1.97 21.46
C PHE A 378 -22.28 -2.42 22.71
N ALA A 379 -23.56 -2.05 22.74
CA ALA A 379 -24.47 -2.49 23.79
C ALA A 379 -24.71 -4.00 23.67
N PRO A 380 -24.80 -4.75 24.79
CA PRO A 380 -25.05 -6.18 24.75
C PRO A 380 -26.26 -6.56 23.89
N SER A 381 -26.06 -7.53 23.01
CA SER A 381 -27.10 -8.03 22.10
C SER A 381 -26.93 -9.51 21.81
N GLU A 382 -27.98 -10.16 21.30
CA GLU A 382 -27.85 -11.48 20.71
C GLU A 382 -27.10 -11.40 19.36
N PHE A 383 -26.73 -12.57 18.82
CA PHE A 383 -26.11 -12.68 17.50
C PHE A 383 -26.97 -11.98 16.43
N PRO A 384 -26.43 -11.04 15.63
CA PRO A 384 -27.24 -10.25 14.71
C PRO A 384 -27.88 -11.08 13.59
N SER A 385 -29.21 -11.26 13.65
CA SER A 385 -29.93 -12.15 12.73
C SER A 385 -29.91 -11.70 11.27
N PHE A 386 -29.67 -10.41 11.01
CA PHE A 386 -29.58 -9.88 9.65
C PHE A 386 -28.40 -10.46 8.86
N ILE A 387 -27.37 -10.98 9.54
CA ILE A 387 -26.21 -11.62 8.92
C ILE A 387 -26.63 -12.84 8.09
N GLN A 388 -27.76 -13.48 8.43
CA GLN A 388 -28.36 -14.55 7.63
C GLN A 388 -28.62 -14.14 6.16
N ASN A 389 -28.82 -12.85 5.88
CA ASN A 389 -29.05 -12.34 4.53
C ASN A 389 -27.75 -12.11 3.73
N LEU A 390 -26.58 -12.14 4.37
CA LEU A 390 -25.29 -11.84 3.74
C LEU A 390 -24.66 -13.13 3.19
N THR A 391 -25.28 -13.74 2.19
CA THR A 391 -24.88 -15.07 1.70
C THR A 391 -23.54 -15.10 0.96
N ASN A 392 -22.98 -13.94 0.61
CA ASN A 392 -21.64 -13.81 0.01
C ASN A 392 -20.53 -13.67 1.05
N LEU A 393 -20.87 -13.63 2.34
CA LEU A 393 -19.90 -13.37 3.41
C LEU A 393 -18.85 -14.49 3.47
N LYS A 394 -17.59 -14.08 3.38
CA LYS A 394 -16.39 -14.92 3.50
C LYS A 394 -15.72 -14.71 4.85
N GLU A 395 -15.72 -13.50 5.37
CA GLU A 395 -15.01 -13.16 6.60
C GLU A 395 -15.92 -12.36 7.55
N LEU A 396 -16.07 -12.85 8.77
CA LEU A 396 -16.87 -12.22 9.81
C LEU A 396 -16.08 -12.16 11.12
N SER A 397 -15.89 -10.94 11.64
CA SER A 397 -15.38 -10.72 13.00
C SER A 397 -16.34 -9.85 13.80
N LEU A 398 -16.85 -10.43 14.88
CA LEU A 398 -17.65 -9.77 15.92
C LEU A 398 -16.97 -9.91 17.29
N LYS A 399 -15.64 -10.03 17.32
CA LYS A 399 -14.88 -10.18 18.56
C LYS A 399 -15.11 -9.01 19.51
N ASN A 400 -15.18 -9.24 20.82
CA ASN A 400 -15.34 -8.16 21.81
C ASN A 400 -16.47 -7.17 21.45
N THR A 401 -17.67 -7.68 21.10
CA THR A 401 -18.85 -6.84 20.80
C THR A 401 -19.99 -7.04 21.79
N SER A 402 -19.70 -7.64 22.95
CA SER A 402 -20.67 -7.94 24.02
C SER A 402 -21.84 -8.84 23.56
N LEU A 403 -21.59 -9.78 22.65
CA LEU A 403 -22.61 -10.71 22.20
C LEU A 403 -23.05 -11.67 23.30
N THR A 404 -24.33 -11.94 23.38
CA THR A 404 -24.99 -12.84 24.34
C THR A 404 -25.87 -13.85 23.59
N GLY A 405 -26.53 -14.75 24.33
CA GLY A 405 -27.36 -15.79 23.71
C GLY A 405 -26.51 -16.90 23.10
N SER A 406 -27.02 -17.63 22.11
CA SER A 406 -26.33 -18.76 21.49
C SER A 406 -25.86 -18.46 20.07
N ILE A 407 -24.82 -19.17 19.61
CA ILE A 407 -24.46 -19.18 18.18
C ILE A 407 -25.61 -19.83 17.40
N PRO A 408 -26.24 -19.13 16.46
CA PRO A 408 -27.43 -19.64 15.78
C PRO A 408 -27.11 -20.71 14.74
N SER A 409 -27.99 -21.70 14.59
CA SER A 409 -27.78 -22.81 13.65
C SER A 409 -27.79 -22.40 12.18
N TRP A 410 -28.43 -21.29 11.82
CA TRP A 410 -28.42 -20.77 10.45
C TRP A 410 -27.03 -20.31 9.98
N ILE A 411 -26.04 -20.17 10.88
CA ILE A 411 -24.67 -19.83 10.49
C ILE A 411 -24.09 -20.83 9.48
N GLY A 412 -24.50 -22.10 9.57
CA GLY A 412 -24.11 -23.17 8.64
C GLY A 412 -24.69 -23.04 7.23
N ALA A 413 -25.48 -21.99 6.94
CA ALA A 413 -25.96 -21.68 5.60
C ALA A 413 -25.04 -20.70 4.84
N LEU A 414 -24.06 -20.09 5.51
CA LEU A 414 -23.10 -19.14 4.91
C LEU A 414 -21.92 -19.89 4.27
N GLY A 415 -22.21 -20.72 3.26
CA GLY A 415 -21.29 -21.75 2.76
C GLY A 415 -19.93 -21.27 2.25
N GLY A 416 -19.78 -19.99 1.90
CA GLY A 416 -18.51 -19.40 1.46
C GLY A 416 -17.62 -18.84 2.57
N MET A 417 -17.97 -19.07 3.85
CA MET A 417 -17.23 -18.50 4.97
C MET A 417 -15.85 -19.15 5.13
N TYR A 418 -14.83 -18.31 5.14
CA TYR A 418 -13.41 -18.60 5.33
C TYR A 418 -12.95 -18.29 6.76
N LEU A 419 -13.39 -17.18 7.35
CA LEU A 419 -13.04 -16.74 8.70
C LEU A 419 -14.29 -16.46 9.53
N LEU A 420 -14.36 -17.08 10.71
CA LEU A 420 -15.35 -16.75 11.74
C LEU A 420 -14.66 -16.44 13.07
N ASP A 421 -14.76 -15.19 13.49
CA ASP A 421 -14.17 -14.70 14.74
C ASP A 421 -15.25 -14.11 15.68
N LEU A 422 -15.49 -14.81 16.78
CA LEU A 422 -16.44 -14.47 17.84
C LEU A 422 -15.76 -14.38 19.22
N ASP A 423 -14.43 -14.22 19.22
CA ASP A 423 -13.61 -14.16 20.42
C ASP A 423 -14.11 -13.10 21.43
N GLY A 424 -14.00 -13.39 22.73
CA GLY A 424 -14.17 -12.40 23.78
C GLY A 424 -15.59 -11.84 23.89
N ASN A 425 -16.58 -12.72 23.91
CA ASN A 425 -17.99 -12.37 24.06
C ASN A 425 -18.62 -13.12 25.25
N ASP A 426 -19.92 -12.93 25.46
CA ASP A 426 -20.73 -13.60 26.48
C ASP A 426 -21.64 -14.70 25.88
N LEU A 427 -21.22 -15.32 24.75
CA LEU A 427 -22.02 -16.35 24.08
C LEU A 427 -22.13 -17.61 24.94
N THR A 428 -23.32 -18.22 24.94
CA THR A 428 -23.74 -19.37 25.75
C THR A 428 -24.30 -20.49 24.88
N GLY A 429 -24.69 -21.62 25.49
CA GLY A 429 -25.21 -22.77 24.76
C GLY A 429 -24.10 -23.56 24.08
N SER A 430 -24.47 -24.47 23.18
CA SER A 430 -23.54 -25.33 22.45
C SER A 430 -23.09 -24.75 21.12
N ILE A 431 -21.91 -25.14 20.64
CA ILE A 431 -21.50 -24.93 19.26
C ILE A 431 -22.50 -25.68 18.35
N PRO A 432 -23.15 -25.01 17.39
CA PRO A 432 -24.15 -25.65 16.55
C PRO A 432 -23.51 -26.66 15.59
N PRO A 433 -24.03 -27.90 15.47
CA PRO A 433 -23.49 -28.88 14.52
C PRO A 433 -23.48 -28.41 13.06
N SER A 434 -24.36 -27.48 12.70
CA SER A 434 -24.40 -26.89 11.36
C SER A 434 -23.14 -26.09 11.00
N LEU A 435 -22.30 -25.72 11.98
CA LEU A 435 -20.99 -25.11 11.68
C LEU A 435 -20.12 -26.02 10.79
N GLY A 436 -20.25 -27.34 10.93
CA GLY A 436 -19.57 -28.32 10.09
C GLY A 436 -19.95 -28.28 8.59
N ASN A 437 -21.03 -27.57 8.22
CA ASN A 437 -21.43 -27.43 6.81
C ASN A 437 -20.54 -26.44 6.03
N LEU A 438 -19.71 -25.66 6.72
CA LEU A 438 -18.95 -24.55 6.14
C LEU A 438 -17.56 -25.01 5.72
N THR A 439 -17.50 -25.86 4.70
CA THR A 439 -16.30 -26.63 4.34
C THR A 439 -15.08 -25.78 3.94
N ASP A 440 -15.28 -24.51 3.62
CA ASP A 440 -14.23 -23.54 3.26
C ASP A 440 -13.62 -22.81 4.47
N LEU A 441 -14.16 -23.03 5.69
CA LEU A 441 -13.65 -22.41 6.91
C LEU A 441 -12.20 -22.81 7.15
N TYR A 442 -11.36 -21.79 7.30
CA TYR A 442 -9.94 -21.89 7.55
C TYR A 442 -9.59 -21.45 8.98
N ILE A 443 -10.26 -20.40 9.47
CA ILE A 443 -10.09 -19.86 10.83
C ILE A 443 -11.43 -19.83 11.58
N VAL A 444 -11.44 -20.44 12.76
CA VAL A 444 -12.57 -20.41 13.70
C VAL A 444 -12.07 -20.02 15.09
N MET A 445 -12.56 -18.90 15.60
CA MET A 445 -12.16 -18.35 16.89
C MET A 445 -13.42 -18.14 17.74
N LEU A 446 -13.63 -19.06 18.68
CA LEU A 446 -14.77 -19.08 19.61
C LEU A 446 -14.33 -18.96 21.07
N ASN A 447 -13.06 -18.68 21.28
CA ASN A 447 -12.42 -18.62 22.58
C ASN A 447 -12.96 -17.43 23.42
N ARG A 448 -12.69 -17.47 24.72
CA ARG A 448 -13.12 -16.45 25.70
C ARG A 448 -14.61 -16.13 25.63
N ASN A 449 -15.43 -17.17 25.78
CA ASN A 449 -16.89 -17.10 25.80
C ASN A 449 -17.45 -17.93 26.97
N LYS A 450 -18.77 -18.20 26.97
CA LYS A 450 -19.46 -19.07 27.95
C LYS A 450 -20.11 -20.28 27.26
N LEU A 451 -19.53 -20.73 26.14
CA LEU A 451 -20.02 -21.88 25.39
C LEU A 451 -19.87 -23.15 26.23
N SER A 452 -20.79 -24.10 26.05
CA SER A 452 -20.91 -25.29 26.88
C SER A 452 -21.33 -26.52 26.08
N GLY A 453 -21.23 -27.70 26.68
CA GLY A 453 -21.49 -28.96 25.99
C GLY A 453 -20.30 -29.42 25.16
N HIS A 454 -20.56 -30.26 24.16
CA HIS A 454 -19.51 -30.95 23.39
C HIS A 454 -19.20 -30.21 22.09
N VAL A 455 -17.95 -30.30 21.63
CA VAL A 455 -17.59 -29.88 20.28
C VAL A 455 -18.24 -30.86 19.28
N PRO A 456 -19.05 -30.39 18.31
CA PRO A 456 -19.79 -31.28 17.42
C PRO A 456 -18.87 -32.11 16.52
N GLU A 457 -19.18 -33.40 16.37
CA GLU A 457 -18.41 -34.29 15.47
C GLU A 457 -18.42 -33.83 14.00
N SER A 458 -19.43 -33.06 13.59
CA SER A 458 -19.53 -32.49 12.24
C SER A 458 -18.39 -31.51 11.91
N LEU A 459 -17.64 -30.99 12.89
CA LEU A 459 -16.46 -30.17 12.61
C LEU A 459 -15.36 -30.95 11.87
N ILE A 460 -15.43 -32.29 11.86
CA ILE A 460 -14.55 -33.14 11.06
C ILE A 460 -14.68 -32.89 9.54
N ASP A 461 -15.78 -32.28 9.09
CA ASP A 461 -16.04 -31.98 7.68
C ASP A 461 -15.36 -30.68 7.21
N LEU A 462 -14.81 -29.87 8.12
CA LEU A 462 -14.11 -28.61 7.82
C LEU A 462 -12.70 -28.87 7.26
N LYS A 463 -12.61 -29.44 6.04
CA LYS A 463 -11.36 -29.95 5.47
C LYS A 463 -10.27 -28.88 5.25
N ALA A 464 -10.65 -27.60 5.20
CA ALA A 464 -9.74 -26.46 5.06
C ALA A 464 -9.24 -25.88 6.41
N LEU A 465 -9.75 -26.36 7.54
CA LEU A 465 -9.52 -25.74 8.85
C LEU A 465 -8.05 -25.83 9.28
N GLU A 466 -7.45 -24.68 9.57
CA GLU A 466 -6.07 -24.58 10.08
C GLU A 466 -5.99 -23.95 11.48
N VAL A 467 -6.95 -23.10 11.86
CA VAL A 467 -7.02 -22.46 13.18
C VAL A 467 -8.35 -22.76 13.83
N LEU A 468 -8.31 -23.35 15.03
CA LEU A 468 -9.48 -23.57 15.88
C LEU A 468 -9.15 -23.18 17.33
N LEU A 469 -9.69 -22.05 17.78
CA LEU A 469 -9.51 -21.57 19.16
C LEU A 469 -10.81 -21.72 19.95
N LEU A 470 -10.77 -22.47 21.04
CA LEU A 470 -11.92 -22.89 21.86
C LEU A 470 -11.71 -22.62 23.36
N ASP A 471 -10.52 -22.23 23.77
CA ASP A 471 -10.13 -21.95 25.16
C ASP A 471 -10.95 -20.81 25.79
N GLY A 472 -10.94 -20.73 27.12
CA GLY A 472 -11.75 -19.78 27.87
C GLY A 472 -13.25 -20.01 27.68
N ASN A 473 -13.70 -21.26 27.73
CA ASN A 473 -15.11 -21.66 27.63
C ASN A 473 -15.47 -22.70 28.71
N ASN A 474 -16.71 -23.18 28.70
CA ASN A 474 -17.23 -24.25 29.56
C ASN A 474 -17.52 -25.54 28.75
N LEU A 475 -16.73 -25.79 27.71
CA LEU A 475 -16.86 -26.96 26.84
C LEU A 475 -16.32 -28.22 27.54
N THR A 476 -16.90 -29.36 27.20
CA THR A 476 -16.62 -30.68 27.81
C THR A 476 -16.50 -31.75 26.73
N GLY A 477 -15.98 -32.95 27.07
CA GLY A 477 -15.88 -34.08 26.14
C GLY A 477 -14.50 -34.20 25.49
N SER A 478 -14.35 -34.98 24.41
CA SER A 478 -13.06 -35.23 23.75
C SER A 478 -12.97 -34.61 22.35
N LEU A 479 -11.77 -34.17 21.95
CA LEU A 479 -11.46 -33.70 20.59
C LEU A 479 -10.78 -34.76 19.71
N ASP A 480 -10.66 -36.01 20.17
CA ASP A 480 -9.89 -37.04 19.45
C ASP A 480 -10.42 -37.31 18.03
N PHE A 481 -11.71 -37.04 17.76
CA PHE A 481 -12.31 -37.19 16.43
C PHE A 481 -11.75 -36.19 15.39
N LEU A 482 -11.21 -35.03 15.82
CA LEU A 482 -10.56 -34.06 14.93
C LEU A 482 -9.11 -34.45 14.61
N CYS A 483 -8.56 -35.44 15.30
CA CYS A 483 -7.11 -35.64 15.37
C CYS A 483 -6.62 -36.85 14.56
N PRO A 484 -5.52 -36.72 13.80
CA PRO A 484 -4.92 -37.85 13.12
C PRO A 484 -4.35 -38.84 14.14
N SER A 485 -4.80 -40.10 14.13
CA SER A 485 -4.31 -41.14 15.06
C SER A 485 -3.56 -42.25 14.32
N PRO A 486 -2.39 -42.72 14.81
CA PRO A 486 -1.67 -43.87 14.24
C PRO A 486 -2.48 -45.18 14.23
N SER A 487 -3.53 -45.28 15.07
CA SER A 487 -4.44 -46.45 15.10
C SER A 487 -5.59 -46.36 14.10
N HIS A 488 -5.74 -45.24 13.38
CA HIS A 488 -6.74 -45.03 12.34
C HIS A 488 -6.09 -44.60 11.02
N PRO A 489 -5.77 -45.54 10.11
CA PRO A 489 -5.27 -45.19 8.79
C PRO A 489 -6.39 -44.48 8.00
N GLU A 490 -6.06 -43.29 7.50
CA GLU A 490 -6.92 -42.29 6.84
C GLU A 490 -8.01 -42.87 5.91
N PRO A 491 -9.27 -42.40 6.07
CA PRO A 491 -9.74 -41.29 5.21
C PRO A 491 -10.66 -40.27 5.92
N HIS A 492 -10.80 -40.31 7.25
CA HIS A 492 -11.83 -39.52 7.96
C HIS A 492 -11.32 -38.37 8.84
N SER A 493 -10.04 -38.30 9.23
CA SER A 493 -9.50 -37.17 10.04
C SER A 493 -9.21 -35.93 9.18
N LEU A 494 -9.24 -34.74 9.80
CA LEU A 494 -8.72 -33.53 9.17
C LEU A 494 -7.21 -33.65 8.94
N LYS A 495 -6.68 -32.90 7.96
CA LYS A 495 -5.25 -32.57 7.94
C LYS A 495 -4.90 -31.94 9.29
N LYS A 496 -3.67 -32.14 9.79
CA LYS A 496 -3.25 -31.58 11.09
C LYS A 496 -3.61 -30.08 11.15
N ILE A 497 -4.53 -29.72 12.06
CA ILE A 497 -4.85 -28.34 12.40
C ILE A 497 -3.57 -27.71 12.94
N SER A 498 -3.15 -26.59 12.36
CA SER A 498 -1.91 -25.89 12.72
C SER A 498 -1.99 -25.34 14.14
N TRP A 499 -3.14 -24.77 14.50
CA TRP A 499 -3.39 -24.19 15.82
C TRP A 499 -4.73 -24.65 16.38
N LEU A 500 -4.68 -25.59 17.34
CA LEU A 500 -5.83 -26.02 18.14
C LEU A 500 -5.59 -25.69 19.60
N PHE A 501 -6.37 -24.73 20.12
CA PHE A 501 -6.31 -24.27 21.51
C PHE A 501 -7.62 -24.59 22.21
N ALA A 502 -7.56 -25.27 23.36
CA ALA A 502 -8.71 -25.64 24.16
C ALA A 502 -8.36 -25.68 25.65
N ASP A 503 -9.37 -25.47 26.51
CA ASP A 503 -9.20 -25.66 27.95
C ASP A 503 -9.12 -27.13 28.29
N CYS A 504 -8.16 -27.52 29.13
CA CYS A 504 -7.89 -28.93 29.41
C CYS A 504 -7.81 -29.28 30.90
N GLY A 505 -8.22 -30.51 31.23
CA GLY A 505 -8.16 -31.09 32.58
C GLY A 505 -9.45 -30.98 33.39
N GLY A 506 -9.70 -31.97 34.27
CA GLY A 506 -10.92 -32.02 35.09
C GLY A 506 -12.15 -32.48 34.29
N GLU A 507 -13.28 -31.77 34.42
CA GLU A 507 -14.52 -31.98 33.63
C GLU A 507 -14.53 -31.23 32.28
N LYS A 508 -13.42 -30.53 31.94
CA LYS A 508 -13.27 -29.77 30.69
C LYS A 508 -12.97 -30.67 29.49
N ILE A 509 -12.68 -30.07 28.33
CA ILE A 509 -12.27 -30.81 27.14
C ILE A 509 -11.03 -31.69 27.44
N GLU A 510 -11.16 -32.99 27.18
CA GLU A 510 -10.06 -33.92 27.09
C GLU A 510 -9.39 -33.75 25.72
N CYS A 511 -8.19 -33.18 25.71
CA CYS A 511 -7.36 -33.09 24.52
C CYS A 511 -6.04 -33.84 24.74
N SER A 512 -5.81 -34.90 23.97
CA SER A 512 -4.54 -35.62 24.02
C SER A 512 -3.39 -34.74 23.52
N SER A 513 -2.17 -34.93 24.04
CA SER A 513 -1.01 -34.09 23.70
C SER A 513 -0.56 -34.18 22.23
N MET A 514 -1.13 -35.10 21.45
CA MET A 514 -0.91 -35.22 20.00
C MET A 514 -1.97 -34.46 19.18
N CYS A 515 -3.03 -34.00 19.83
CA CYS A 515 -4.23 -33.43 19.23
C CYS A 515 -4.25 -31.90 19.33
N CYS A 516 -4.08 -31.35 20.54
CA CYS A 516 -4.01 -29.89 20.73
C CYS A 516 -2.60 -29.38 20.47
N THR A 517 -2.52 -28.20 19.84
CA THR A 517 -1.27 -27.45 19.71
C THR A 517 -0.83 -26.96 21.09
N GLU A 518 -1.79 -26.49 21.90
CA GLU A 518 -1.55 -26.05 23.26
C GLU A 518 -2.76 -26.31 24.17
N CYS A 519 -2.48 -26.61 25.44
CA CYS A 519 -3.44 -26.99 26.48
C CYS A 519 -3.59 -25.77 27.42
N CYS A 520 -4.69 -25.03 27.31
CA CYS A 520 -4.87 -23.80 28.09
C CYS A 520 -5.34 -24.16 29.51
N LEU A 521 -4.56 -23.81 30.53
CA LEU A 521 -4.93 -24.01 31.93
C LEU A 521 -5.48 -22.71 32.53
N ASP A 522 -6.58 -22.82 33.27
CA ASP A 522 -7.20 -21.67 33.95
C ASP A 522 -6.22 -20.98 34.89
N GLY A 523 -5.99 -19.68 34.68
CA GLY A 523 -5.20 -18.84 35.58
C GLY A 523 -3.73 -18.64 35.18
N GLU A 524 -3.25 -19.30 34.12
CA GLU A 524 -1.97 -18.95 33.49
C GLU A 524 -2.24 -17.94 32.36
N GLY A 525 -2.07 -16.64 32.65
CA GLY A 525 -2.15 -15.61 31.63
C GLY A 525 -1.08 -15.85 30.56
N GLY A 526 -1.48 -16.34 29.39
CA GLY A 526 -0.54 -16.63 28.31
C GLY A 526 -1.04 -17.51 27.17
N CYS A 527 -2.16 -18.22 27.30
CA CYS A 527 -2.71 -18.97 26.16
C CYS A 527 -3.28 -18.01 25.12
N ASN A 528 -2.76 -18.07 23.88
CA ASN A 528 -3.16 -17.26 22.72
C ASN A 528 -3.53 -15.80 23.02
N ASP A 529 -2.71 -15.15 23.85
CA ASP A 529 -2.89 -13.73 24.20
C ASP A 529 -2.83 -12.82 22.96
N GLU A 530 -3.22 -11.56 23.14
CA GLU A 530 -3.20 -10.55 22.07
C GLU A 530 -1.84 -10.50 21.36
N LYS A 531 -0.75 -10.63 22.13
CA LYS A 531 0.61 -10.65 21.60
C LYS A 531 0.88 -11.90 20.74
N TRP A 532 0.38 -13.07 21.11
CA TRP A 532 0.49 -14.29 20.33
C TRP A 532 -0.33 -14.20 19.04
N LEU A 533 -1.57 -13.68 19.10
CA LEU A 533 -2.40 -13.45 17.93
C LEU A 533 -1.73 -12.48 16.94
N ILE A 534 -1.15 -11.40 17.45
CA ILE A 534 -0.36 -10.43 16.69
C ILE A 534 0.87 -11.09 16.04
N ASN A 535 1.66 -11.85 16.82
CA ASN A 535 2.91 -12.46 16.34
C ASN A 535 2.69 -13.60 15.33
N ASN A 536 1.56 -14.30 15.42
CA ASN A 536 1.22 -15.40 14.51
C ASN A 536 0.29 -14.95 13.38
N ASN A 537 -0.11 -13.67 13.36
CA ASN A 537 -0.91 -13.04 12.31
C ASN A 537 -2.17 -13.85 11.94
N LEU A 538 -2.87 -14.40 12.94
CA LEU A 538 -4.03 -15.27 12.71
C LEU A 538 -5.30 -14.49 12.38
N ILE A 539 -5.41 -13.28 12.92
CA ILE A 539 -6.35 -12.26 12.48
C ILE A 539 -5.49 -11.11 11.96
N TRP A 540 -5.76 -10.76 10.71
CA TRP A 540 -5.00 -9.92 9.78
C TRP A 540 -4.88 -8.43 10.17
N GLU A 541 -4.65 -8.10 11.45
CA GLU A 541 -4.73 -6.73 11.99
C GLU A 541 -3.45 -5.88 11.82
N HIS A 542 -2.38 -6.42 11.24
CA HIS A 542 -1.13 -5.69 10.99
C HIS A 542 -0.64 -5.74 9.54
N GLY A 543 -1.39 -6.34 8.62
CA GLY A 543 -0.88 -6.49 7.27
C GLY A 543 -1.73 -7.42 6.43
N TYR A 544 -2.91 -6.92 6.03
CA TYR A 544 -3.37 -7.20 4.69
C TYR A 544 -2.32 -6.68 3.70
N THR A 545 -1.23 -7.42 3.52
CA THR A 545 -0.55 -7.46 2.23
C THR A 545 -1.57 -8.04 1.29
N ARG A 546 -2.36 -7.14 0.69
CA ARG A 546 -3.08 -7.29 -0.57
C ARG A 546 -2.98 -8.73 -1.09
N GLN A 547 -3.99 -9.57 -0.86
CA GLN A 547 -4.49 -10.26 -2.05
C GLN A 547 -4.88 -9.11 -2.95
N MET A 548 -3.98 -8.85 -3.88
CA MET A 548 -4.02 -7.78 -4.84
C MET A 548 -5.48 -7.51 -5.28
N PHE A 549 -6.12 -6.51 -4.67
CA PHE A 549 -6.34 -5.33 -5.50
C PHE A 549 -4.95 -4.96 -5.97
N GLU A 550 -4.59 -5.56 -7.10
CA GLU A 550 -3.45 -5.16 -7.90
C GLU A 550 -3.90 -3.77 -8.29
N PHE A 551 -3.55 -2.81 -7.45
CA PHE A 551 -3.52 -1.42 -7.85
C PHE A 551 -2.55 -1.44 -9.01
N GLU A 552 -3.10 -1.55 -10.23
CA GLU A 552 -2.32 -1.58 -11.46
C GLU A 552 -1.48 -0.30 -11.45
N MET A 553 -0.21 -0.44 -11.08
CA MET A 553 0.83 0.54 -11.40
C MET A 553 1.41 0.15 -12.75
#